data_AF-A0A0D2MU29-F1
#
_entry.id   AF-A0A0D2MU29-F1
#
_cell.length_a   1.000
_cell.length_b   1.000
_cell.length_c   1.000
_cell.angle_alpha   90.00
_cell.angle_beta   90.00
_cell.angle_gamma   90.00
#
_symmetry.space_group_name_H-M   'P 1'
#
loop_
_entity.id
_entity.type
_entity.pdbx_description
1 polymer ?
#
loop_
_entity_poly.entity_id
_entity_poly.type
_entity_poly.pdbx_seq_one_letter_code
_entity_poly.pdbx_strand_id
1 'polypeptide(L)'
;MCKYHEVAKVVEPKIATMRSAEAEFKIASKEKNAAEERMAIVQGKLDEMQAQFDAAMAQKQALEDAAAATQRKMDSATALLHALAGEESRWTAQSKEFDSQIQRLTGDCAVASAFVSYLGPFNKEFRELLMQRDFYGDCVRLGIPVTNNIQVTKFLVDDAEVGEWVLQGLPTDELSVQNGIMVTRASRYPVLVDPQGQGRQWVQNREEANQLKVTQLGDKQFRLALEDCLAFGKPMLIENIEEELDPVLDPVLERRLVRKGKSWVVQLADKEVDFTDTFKLFCTTRLPNPHFTPELSAKVTVVDFTVTMAGLEDQLLGKLILKEKHELEEQRQALLEEVQSYKKKIKQLEDDLLFRLSNSQGNLLDDTQLIDVLAVTKQTAQVTPGVVGLPGGKLCRAG
;
A
#
# COMPACT_ATOMS: atom_id res chain seq x y z
N MET A 1 -102.82 -84.46 -23.50
CA MET A 1 -101.62 -84.27 -24.35
C MET A 1 -101.71 -83.06 -25.30
N CYS A 2 -102.88 -82.49 -25.62
CA CYS A 2 -102.99 -81.38 -26.59
C CYS A 2 -102.37 -80.03 -26.14
N LYS A 3 -102.33 -79.72 -24.84
CA LYS A 3 -101.72 -78.47 -24.32
C LYS A 3 -100.19 -78.40 -24.49
N TYR A 4 -99.49 -79.52 -24.63
CA TYR A 4 -98.03 -79.54 -24.78
C TYR A 4 -97.60 -79.20 -26.22
N HIS A 5 -98.44 -79.53 -27.21
CA HIS A 5 -98.17 -79.29 -28.64
C HIS A 5 -98.34 -77.81 -29.03
N GLU A 6 -99.34 -77.12 -28.49
CA GLU A 6 -99.56 -75.68 -28.73
C GLU A 6 -98.49 -74.81 -28.07
N VAL A 7 -98.04 -75.19 -26.86
CA VAL A 7 -96.95 -74.51 -26.16
C VAL A 7 -95.62 -74.76 -26.88
N ALA A 8 -95.36 -75.99 -27.37
CA ALA A 8 -94.16 -76.30 -28.16
C ALA A 8 -94.05 -75.43 -29.43
N LYS A 9 -95.16 -75.18 -30.15
CA LYS A 9 -95.18 -74.29 -31.34
C LYS A 9 -94.75 -72.85 -31.08
N VAL A 10 -94.95 -72.33 -29.86
CA VAL A 10 -94.57 -70.95 -29.47
C VAL A 10 -93.19 -70.93 -28.80
N VAL A 11 -92.83 -72.01 -28.12
CA VAL A 11 -91.60 -72.11 -27.32
C VAL A 11 -90.41 -72.61 -28.14
N GLU A 12 -90.59 -73.51 -29.11
CA GLU A 12 -89.53 -73.92 -30.04
C GLU A 12 -88.89 -72.75 -30.81
N PRO A 13 -89.65 -71.84 -31.46
CA PRO A 13 -89.05 -70.70 -32.14
C PRO A 13 -88.36 -69.74 -31.16
N LYS A 14 -88.86 -69.59 -29.93
CA LYS A 14 -88.21 -68.81 -28.87
C LYS A 14 -86.93 -69.45 -28.35
N ILE A 15 -86.88 -70.78 -28.24
CA ILE A 15 -85.68 -71.54 -27.89
C ILE A 15 -84.67 -71.48 -29.04
N ALA A 16 -85.12 -71.51 -30.30
CA ALA A 16 -84.28 -71.38 -31.47
C ALA A 16 -83.69 -69.96 -31.59
N THR A 17 -84.49 -68.91 -31.39
CA THR A 17 -83.99 -67.52 -31.38
C THR A 17 -83.07 -67.27 -30.19
N MET A 18 -83.42 -67.75 -29.00
CA MET A 18 -82.55 -67.71 -27.81
C MET A 18 -81.21 -68.40 -28.08
N ARG A 19 -81.21 -69.61 -28.68
CA ARG A 19 -79.96 -70.29 -29.07
C ARG A 19 -79.15 -69.52 -30.10
N SER A 20 -79.80 -68.88 -31.09
CA SER A 20 -79.11 -68.06 -32.08
C SER A 20 -78.48 -66.80 -31.45
N ALA A 21 -79.22 -66.11 -30.57
CA ALA A 21 -78.75 -64.94 -29.84
C ALA A 21 -77.66 -65.30 -28.81
N GLU A 22 -77.76 -66.46 -28.15
CA GLU A 22 -76.71 -66.99 -27.27
C GLU A 22 -75.45 -67.35 -28.06
N ALA A 23 -75.59 -67.88 -29.28
CA ALA A 23 -74.46 -68.18 -30.16
C ALA A 23 -73.78 -66.89 -30.65
N GLU A 24 -74.55 -65.89 -31.11
CA GLU A 24 -74.04 -64.57 -31.48
C GLU A 24 -73.39 -63.86 -30.29
N PHE A 25 -74.01 -63.89 -29.10
CA PHE A 25 -73.44 -63.34 -27.89
C PHE A 25 -72.13 -64.03 -27.50
N LYS A 26 -72.03 -65.36 -27.67
CA LYS A 26 -70.78 -66.10 -27.44
C LYS A 26 -69.68 -65.68 -28.40
N ILE A 27 -70.02 -65.43 -29.67
CA ILE A 27 -69.07 -64.98 -30.70
C ILE A 27 -68.62 -63.55 -30.37
N ALA A 28 -69.55 -62.62 -30.17
CA ALA A 28 -69.27 -61.23 -29.83
C ALA A 28 -68.52 -61.08 -28.50
N SER A 29 -68.84 -61.90 -27.49
CA SER A 29 -68.11 -61.93 -26.20
C SER A 29 -66.70 -62.48 -26.35
N LYS A 30 -66.48 -63.48 -27.21
CA LYS A 30 -65.13 -63.94 -27.57
C LYS A 30 -64.33 -62.85 -28.27
N GLU A 31 -64.92 -62.17 -29.24
CA GLU A 31 -64.26 -61.07 -29.96
C GLU A 31 -63.94 -59.89 -29.05
N LYS A 32 -64.89 -59.51 -28.16
CA LYS A 32 -64.69 -58.49 -27.14
C LYS A 32 -63.54 -58.85 -26.20
N ASN A 33 -63.53 -60.06 -25.65
CA ASN A 33 -62.46 -60.52 -24.75
C ASN A 33 -61.10 -60.51 -25.48
N ALA A 34 -61.05 -60.98 -26.73
CA ALA A 34 -59.83 -60.96 -27.54
C ALA A 34 -59.36 -59.52 -27.86
N ALA A 35 -60.27 -58.56 -28.01
CA ALA A 35 -59.95 -57.15 -28.19
C ALA A 35 -59.46 -56.48 -26.89
N GLU A 36 -60.10 -56.77 -25.75
CA GLU A 36 -59.68 -56.30 -24.43
C GLU A 36 -58.29 -56.85 -24.05
N GLU A 37 -58.01 -58.12 -24.38
CA GLU A 37 -56.71 -58.75 -24.14
C GLU A 37 -55.60 -58.12 -25.02
N ARG A 38 -55.90 -57.81 -26.30
CA ARG A 38 -54.98 -57.02 -27.14
C ARG A 38 -54.78 -55.61 -26.61
N MET A 39 -55.85 -54.95 -26.13
CA MET A 39 -55.76 -53.61 -25.56
C MET A 39 -54.91 -53.61 -24.29
N ALA A 40 -55.04 -54.61 -23.42
CA ALA A 40 -54.22 -54.76 -22.23
C ALA A 40 -52.73 -54.96 -22.58
N ILE A 41 -52.42 -55.76 -23.60
CA ILE A 41 -51.04 -55.96 -24.09
C ILE A 41 -50.46 -54.65 -24.65
N VAL A 42 -51.24 -53.91 -25.43
CA VAL A 42 -50.79 -52.63 -26.01
C VAL A 42 -50.63 -51.57 -24.93
N GLN A 43 -51.55 -51.50 -23.96
CA GLN A 43 -51.47 -50.58 -22.83
C GLN A 43 -50.23 -50.87 -21.96
N GLY A 44 -49.96 -52.13 -21.65
CA GLY A 44 -48.75 -52.51 -20.90
C GLY A 44 -47.46 -52.12 -21.63
N LYS A 45 -47.41 -52.28 -22.95
CA LYS A 45 -46.28 -51.80 -23.78
C LYS A 45 -46.17 -50.27 -23.80
N LEU A 46 -47.31 -49.57 -23.81
CA LEU A 46 -47.35 -48.11 -23.77
C LEU A 46 -46.84 -47.58 -22.42
N ASP A 47 -47.27 -48.19 -21.31
CA ASP A 47 -46.84 -47.82 -19.96
C ASP A 47 -45.33 -48.09 -19.78
N GLU A 48 -44.83 -49.20 -20.32
CA GLU A 48 -43.39 -49.51 -20.33
C GLU A 48 -42.60 -48.49 -21.15
N MET A 49 -43.07 -48.14 -22.36
CA MET A 49 -42.45 -47.09 -23.18
C MET A 49 -42.51 -45.72 -22.51
N GLN A 50 -43.59 -45.39 -21.82
CA GLN A 50 -43.74 -44.13 -21.10
C GLN A 50 -42.75 -44.06 -19.93
N ALA A 51 -42.61 -45.13 -19.15
CA ALA A 51 -41.63 -45.19 -18.06
C ALA A 51 -40.18 -45.07 -18.58
N GLN A 52 -39.86 -45.72 -19.71
CA GLN A 52 -38.55 -45.57 -20.35
C GLN A 52 -38.33 -44.15 -20.88
N PHE A 53 -39.34 -43.52 -21.46
CA PHE A 53 -39.29 -42.14 -21.94
C PHE A 53 -39.05 -41.16 -20.78
N ASP A 54 -39.81 -41.29 -19.69
CA ASP A 54 -39.67 -40.42 -18.52
C ASP A 54 -38.29 -40.59 -17.86
N ALA A 55 -37.78 -41.82 -17.77
CA ALA A 55 -36.43 -42.09 -17.28
C ALA A 55 -35.35 -41.49 -18.19
N ALA A 56 -35.48 -41.63 -19.51
CA ALA A 56 -34.55 -41.04 -20.47
C ALA A 56 -34.60 -39.51 -20.45
N MET A 57 -35.79 -38.91 -20.29
CA MET A 57 -35.96 -37.46 -20.16
C MET A 57 -35.36 -36.94 -18.84
N ALA A 58 -35.54 -37.65 -17.73
CA ALA A 58 -34.91 -37.30 -16.46
C ALA A 58 -33.37 -37.38 -16.55
N GLN A 59 -32.84 -38.42 -17.21
CA GLN A 59 -31.40 -38.55 -17.43
C GLN A 59 -30.85 -37.46 -18.36
N LYS A 60 -31.58 -37.13 -19.42
CA LYS A 60 -31.25 -36.01 -20.31
C LYS A 60 -31.19 -34.69 -19.53
N GLN A 61 -32.21 -34.38 -18.73
CA GLN A 61 -32.25 -33.15 -17.94
C GLN A 61 -31.07 -33.10 -16.94
N ALA A 62 -30.79 -34.20 -16.24
CA ALA A 62 -29.67 -34.28 -15.32
C ALA A 62 -28.31 -34.05 -16.01
N LEU A 63 -28.15 -34.56 -17.24
CA LEU A 63 -26.95 -34.32 -18.05
C LEU A 63 -26.86 -32.87 -18.52
N GLU A 64 -27.97 -32.26 -18.95
CA GLU A 64 -28.01 -30.85 -19.34
C GLU A 64 -27.68 -29.92 -18.16
N ASP A 65 -28.23 -30.20 -16.98
CA ASP A 65 -27.95 -29.43 -15.76
C ASP A 65 -26.47 -29.60 -15.33
N ALA A 66 -25.93 -30.82 -15.40
CA ALA A 66 -24.53 -31.08 -15.10
C ALA A 66 -23.58 -30.41 -16.12
N ALA A 67 -23.94 -30.40 -17.40
CA ALA A 67 -23.18 -29.72 -18.44
C ALA A 67 -23.20 -28.19 -18.21
N ALA A 68 -24.36 -27.61 -17.93
CA ALA A 68 -24.49 -26.19 -17.62
C ALA A 68 -23.71 -25.78 -16.37
N ALA A 69 -23.76 -26.59 -15.30
CA ALA A 69 -22.97 -26.36 -14.10
C ALA A 69 -21.47 -26.42 -14.37
N THR A 70 -21.03 -27.38 -15.19
CA THR A 70 -19.62 -27.52 -15.58
C THR A 70 -19.15 -26.34 -16.44
N GLN A 71 -19.98 -25.89 -17.38
CA GLN A 71 -19.69 -24.72 -18.21
C GLN A 71 -19.52 -23.46 -17.35
N ARG A 72 -20.43 -23.21 -16.40
CA ARG A 72 -20.30 -22.07 -15.47
C ARG A 72 -18.99 -22.14 -14.66
N LYS A 73 -18.62 -23.33 -14.19
CA LYS A 73 -17.34 -23.53 -13.48
C LYS A 73 -16.13 -23.25 -14.37
N MET A 74 -16.18 -23.68 -15.64
CA MET A 74 -15.13 -23.39 -16.63
C MET A 74 -15.01 -21.90 -16.93
N ASP A 75 -16.14 -21.21 -17.09
CA ASP A 75 -16.17 -19.77 -17.36
C ASP A 75 -15.59 -18.99 -16.17
N SER A 76 -16.01 -19.31 -14.94
CA SER A 76 -15.46 -18.72 -13.70
C SER A 76 -13.96 -19.00 -13.55
N ALA A 77 -13.51 -20.22 -13.83
CA ALA A 77 -12.09 -20.58 -13.76
C ALA A 77 -11.26 -19.81 -14.78
N THR A 78 -11.77 -19.66 -15.99
CA THR A 78 -11.11 -18.92 -17.07
C THR A 78 -11.02 -17.43 -16.72
N ALA A 79 -12.08 -16.84 -16.17
CA ALA A 79 -12.08 -15.46 -15.71
C ALA A 79 -11.08 -15.23 -14.57
N LEU A 80 -11.04 -16.14 -13.58
CA LEU A 80 -10.12 -16.06 -12.46
C LEU A 80 -8.66 -16.22 -12.90
N LEU A 81 -8.36 -17.17 -13.80
CA LEU A 81 -7.03 -17.31 -14.39
C LEU A 81 -6.59 -16.06 -15.15
N HIS A 82 -7.47 -15.46 -15.96
CA HIS A 82 -7.15 -14.22 -16.67
C HIS A 82 -6.95 -13.03 -15.75
N ALA A 83 -7.69 -12.95 -14.64
CA ALA A 83 -7.52 -11.89 -13.65
C ALA A 83 -6.19 -12.05 -12.91
N LEU A 84 -5.86 -13.27 -12.47
CA LEU A 84 -4.61 -13.56 -11.77
C LEU A 84 -3.38 -13.50 -12.68
N ALA A 85 -3.48 -13.79 -13.98
CA ALA A 85 -2.34 -13.71 -14.90
C ALA A 85 -1.79 -12.27 -15.03
N GLY A 86 -2.67 -11.27 -15.02
CA GLY A 86 -2.24 -9.87 -15.00
C GLY A 86 -1.50 -9.51 -13.71
N GLU A 87 -1.98 -10.06 -12.59
CA GLU A 87 -1.39 -9.86 -11.27
C GLU A 87 -0.05 -10.59 -11.12
N GLU A 88 0.05 -11.82 -11.61
CA GLU A 88 1.28 -12.61 -11.69
C GLU A 88 2.36 -11.85 -12.47
N SER A 89 2.02 -11.30 -13.64
CA SER A 89 2.97 -10.50 -14.43
C SER A 89 3.43 -9.26 -13.68
N ARG A 90 2.52 -8.60 -12.94
CA ARG A 90 2.81 -7.39 -12.18
C ARG A 90 3.71 -7.68 -10.98
N TRP A 91 3.35 -8.67 -10.17
CA TRP A 91 4.16 -9.12 -9.03
C TRP A 91 5.52 -9.64 -9.49
N THR A 92 5.58 -10.36 -10.62
CA THR A 92 6.86 -10.82 -11.19
C THR A 92 7.73 -9.63 -11.61
N ALA A 93 7.14 -8.60 -12.24
CA ALA A 93 7.88 -7.38 -12.60
C ALA A 93 8.35 -6.61 -11.36
N GLN A 94 7.48 -6.45 -10.35
CA GLN A 94 7.83 -5.81 -9.08
C GLN A 94 8.92 -6.58 -8.33
N SER A 95 8.86 -7.92 -8.31
CA SER A 95 9.88 -8.77 -7.71
C SER A 95 11.23 -8.57 -8.37
N LYS A 96 11.29 -8.54 -9.72
CA LYS A 96 12.53 -8.28 -10.45
C LYS A 96 13.07 -6.88 -10.20
N GLU A 97 12.20 -5.88 -10.09
CA GLU A 97 12.60 -4.52 -9.75
C GLU A 97 13.15 -4.46 -8.31
N PHE A 98 12.51 -5.13 -7.36
CA PHE A 98 13.02 -5.23 -5.98
C PHE A 98 14.37 -5.94 -5.92
N ASP A 99 14.55 -7.04 -6.66
CA ASP A 99 15.84 -7.72 -6.76
C ASP A 99 16.92 -6.77 -7.29
N SER A 100 16.59 -5.96 -8.30
CA SER A 100 17.51 -4.95 -8.83
C SER A 100 17.78 -3.82 -7.83
N GLN A 101 16.78 -3.40 -7.05
CA GLN A 101 16.95 -2.39 -5.99
C GLN A 101 17.83 -2.91 -4.86
N ILE A 102 17.67 -4.17 -4.44
CA ILE A 102 18.50 -4.81 -3.41
C ILE A 102 19.97 -4.80 -3.83
N GLN A 103 20.27 -5.06 -5.10
CA GLN A 103 21.64 -5.01 -5.61
C GLN A 103 22.24 -3.60 -5.56
N ARG A 104 21.45 -2.56 -5.87
CA ARG A 104 21.89 -1.15 -5.85
C ARG A 104 21.89 -0.53 -4.46
N LEU A 105 21.19 -1.15 -3.49
CA LEU A 105 20.99 -0.61 -2.15
C LEU A 105 22.30 -0.30 -1.43
N THR A 106 23.34 -1.11 -1.63
CA THR A 106 24.64 -0.85 -1.00
C THR A 106 25.25 0.47 -1.47
N GLY A 107 25.22 0.76 -2.78
CA GLY A 107 25.68 2.04 -3.31
C GLY A 107 24.79 3.20 -2.90
N ASP A 108 23.46 2.99 -2.95
CA ASP A 108 22.47 4.01 -2.57
C ASP A 108 22.62 4.41 -1.08
N CYS A 109 22.78 3.43 -0.18
CA CYS A 109 23.08 3.66 1.22
C CYS A 109 24.42 4.37 1.43
N ALA A 110 25.46 4.02 0.66
CA ALA A 110 26.77 4.66 0.79
C ALA A 110 26.70 6.16 0.42
N VAL A 111 26.03 6.47 -0.70
CA VAL A 111 25.82 7.85 -1.17
C VAL A 111 24.95 8.63 -0.17
N ALA A 112 23.84 8.06 0.29
CA ALA A 112 22.97 8.70 1.28
C ALA A 112 23.69 8.93 2.63
N SER A 113 24.53 7.98 3.07
CA SER A 113 25.32 8.12 4.30
C SER A 113 26.39 9.20 4.16
N ALA A 114 27.03 9.30 2.99
CA ALA A 114 27.99 10.35 2.69
C ALA A 114 27.32 11.73 2.69
N PHE A 115 26.12 11.81 2.12
CA PHE A 115 25.30 13.02 2.14
C PHE A 115 25.03 13.50 3.58
N VAL A 116 24.48 12.63 4.43
CA VAL A 116 24.13 13.01 5.82
C VAL A 116 25.38 13.35 6.66
N SER A 117 26.52 12.71 6.38
CA SER A 117 27.74 12.85 7.19
C SER A 117 28.61 14.04 6.82
N TYR A 118 28.69 14.40 5.53
CA TYR A 118 29.69 15.35 5.04
C TYR A 118 29.10 16.60 4.39
N LEU A 119 27.85 16.55 3.91
CA LEU A 119 27.32 17.63 3.06
C LEU A 119 26.66 18.79 3.82
N GLY A 120 26.47 18.65 5.14
CA GLY A 120 25.81 19.64 5.99
C GLY A 120 26.32 21.08 5.87
N PRO A 121 27.65 21.32 5.90
CA PRO A 121 28.20 22.69 5.86
C PRO A 121 28.14 23.34 4.47
N PHE A 122 27.83 22.60 3.41
CA PHE A 122 27.97 23.06 2.04
C PHE A 122 26.66 23.59 1.46
N ASN A 123 26.76 24.52 0.51
CA ASN A 123 25.64 25.04 -0.25
C ASN A 123 25.13 24.04 -1.31
N LYS A 124 23.96 24.33 -1.91
CA LYS A 124 23.31 23.46 -2.91
C LYS A 124 24.24 23.05 -4.06
N GLU A 125 24.92 24.01 -4.70
CA GLU A 125 25.78 23.75 -5.86
C GLU A 125 26.92 22.78 -5.53
N PHE A 126 27.56 22.96 -4.37
CA PHE A 126 28.65 22.10 -3.95
C PHE A 126 28.15 20.73 -3.51
N ARG A 127 26.97 20.64 -2.90
CA ARG A 127 26.33 19.35 -2.59
C ARG A 127 26.06 18.56 -3.88
N GLU A 128 25.48 19.19 -4.90
CA GLU A 128 25.21 18.55 -6.19
C GLU A 128 26.49 18.08 -6.87
N LEU A 129 27.54 18.93 -6.85
CA LEU A 129 28.85 18.58 -7.41
C LEU A 129 29.44 17.33 -6.73
N LEU A 130 29.51 17.31 -5.39
CA LEU A 130 30.05 16.19 -4.65
C LEU A 130 29.21 14.92 -4.82
N MET A 131 27.88 15.06 -4.81
CA MET A 131 26.95 13.95 -5.01
C MET A 131 27.12 13.27 -6.38
N GLN A 132 27.16 14.06 -7.46
CA GLN A 132 27.22 13.51 -8.82
C GLN A 132 28.64 13.13 -9.25
N ARG A 133 29.62 14.02 -9.03
CA ARG A 133 30.98 13.82 -9.52
C ARG A 133 31.75 12.83 -8.65
N ASP A 134 31.68 13.01 -7.33
CA ASP A 134 32.56 12.29 -6.41
C ASP A 134 31.86 11.05 -5.86
N PHE A 135 30.75 11.17 -5.14
CA PHE A 135 30.11 10.01 -4.51
C PHE A 135 29.55 9.01 -5.53
N TYR A 136 28.72 9.48 -6.46
CA TYR A 136 28.21 8.62 -7.54
C TYR A 136 29.34 8.16 -8.48
N GLY A 137 30.23 9.07 -8.89
CA GLY A 137 31.36 8.75 -9.76
C GLY A 137 32.32 7.72 -9.17
N ASP A 138 32.57 7.76 -7.87
CA ASP A 138 33.40 6.80 -7.15
C ASP A 138 32.71 5.43 -7.06
N CYS A 139 31.40 5.38 -6.79
CA CYS A 139 30.64 4.13 -6.84
C CYS A 139 30.76 3.46 -8.22
N VAL A 140 30.58 4.24 -9.29
CA VAL A 140 30.71 3.73 -10.67
C VAL A 140 32.15 3.27 -10.95
N ARG A 141 33.16 4.05 -10.57
CA ARG A 141 34.58 3.71 -10.78
C ARG A 141 34.98 2.43 -10.04
N LEU A 142 34.45 2.21 -8.85
CA LEU A 142 34.72 1.03 -8.02
C LEU A 142 33.85 -0.18 -8.39
N GLY A 143 32.93 -0.04 -9.35
CA GLY A 143 32.01 -1.11 -9.75
C GLY A 143 30.93 -1.43 -8.71
N ILE A 144 30.63 -0.48 -7.81
CA ILE A 144 29.57 -0.61 -6.81
C ILE A 144 28.23 -0.29 -7.51
N PRO A 145 27.25 -1.21 -7.51
CA PRO A 145 25.94 -0.94 -8.07
C PRO A 145 25.26 0.20 -7.31
N VAL A 146 24.79 1.20 -8.05
CA VAL A 146 24.16 2.42 -7.50
C VAL A 146 23.09 2.91 -8.46
N THR A 147 22.02 3.49 -7.93
CA THR A 147 20.94 4.09 -8.71
C THR A 147 21.44 5.37 -9.38
N ASN A 148 21.20 5.49 -10.69
CA ASN A 148 21.55 6.69 -11.44
C ASN A 148 20.68 7.87 -10.96
N ASN A 149 21.31 9.01 -10.66
CA ASN A 149 20.66 10.21 -10.14
C ASN A 149 19.74 9.93 -8.94
N ILE A 150 20.27 9.24 -7.93
CA ILE A 150 19.55 9.01 -6.68
C ILE A 150 19.05 10.32 -6.06
N GLN A 151 17.74 10.41 -5.87
CA GLN A 151 17.11 11.51 -5.13
C GLN A 151 17.18 11.18 -3.63
N VAL A 152 18.26 11.61 -2.98
CA VAL A 152 18.52 11.33 -1.56
C VAL A 152 17.38 11.79 -0.65
N THR A 153 16.72 12.88 -1.01
CA THR A 153 15.56 13.40 -0.27
C THR A 153 14.44 12.37 -0.18
N LYS A 154 14.02 11.79 -1.31
CA LYS A 154 12.99 10.75 -1.37
C LYS A 154 13.45 9.39 -0.85
N PHE A 155 14.75 9.13 -0.88
CA PHE A 155 15.31 7.88 -0.36
C PHE A 155 15.30 7.86 1.17
N LEU A 156 15.59 9.00 1.81
CA LEU A 156 15.68 9.08 3.26
C LEU A 156 14.33 9.42 3.90
N VAL A 157 13.51 10.25 3.27
CA VAL A 157 12.30 10.82 3.88
C VAL A 157 11.12 10.72 2.92
N ASP A 158 9.93 10.50 3.45
CA ASP A 158 8.70 10.47 2.67
C ASP A 158 8.03 11.86 2.58
N ASP A 159 7.13 12.03 1.61
CA ASP A 159 6.46 13.31 1.39
C ASP A 159 5.57 13.74 2.59
N ALA A 160 5.15 12.79 3.44
CA ALA A 160 4.32 13.07 4.61
C ALA A 160 5.14 13.72 5.72
N GLU A 161 6.32 13.19 6.03
CA GLU A 161 7.27 13.76 6.99
C GLU A 161 7.77 15.14 6.51
N VAL A 162 8.05 15.32 5.21
CA VAL A 162 8.36 16.66 4.65
C VAL A 162 7.18 17.62 4.83
N GLY A 163 5.95 17.17 4.57
CA GLY A 163 4.74 17.97 4.78
C GLY A 163 4.59 18.43 6.24
N GLU A 164 4.87 17.55 7.19
CA GLU A 164 4.87 17.89 8.62
C GLU A 164 5.93 18.95 8.96
N TRP A 165 7.13 18.85 8.40
CA TRP A 165 8.17 19.86 8.62
C TRP A 165 7.77 21.24 8.10
N VAL A 166 7.10 21.28 6.95
CA VAL A 166 6.58 22.54 6.37
C VAL A 166 5.52 23.16 7.29
N LEU A 167 4.62 22.35 7.86
CA LEU A 167 3.65 22.81 8.88
C LEU A 167 4.34 23.34 10.15
N GLN A 168 5.47 22.74 10.52
CA GLN A 168 6.32 23.19 11.63
C GLN A 168 7.16 24.43 11.29
N GLY A 169 7.08 24.94 10.05
CA GLY A 169 7.74 26.18 9.62
C GLY A 169 9.08 25.98 8.91
N LEU A 170 9.44 24.76 8.51
CA LEU A 170 10.56 24.53 7.60
C LEU A 170 10.20 25.09 6.21
N PRO A 171 11.10 25.82 5.53
CA PRO A 171 10.84 26.25 4.17
C PRO A 171 10.73 25.08 3.18
N THR A 172 9.99 25.31 2.10
CA THR A 172 9.69 24.30 1.06
C THR A 172 10.81 24.13 0.03
N ASP A 173 11.88 24.92 0.09
CA ASP A 173 12.98 24.83 -0.86
C ASP A 173 13.82 23.57 -0.63
N GLU A 174 14.46 23.07 -1.68
CA GLU A 174 15.18 21.80 -1.66
C GLU A 174 16.33 21.80 -0.64
N LEU A 175 17.03 22.92 -0.48
CA LEU A 175 18.13 23.04 0.48
C LEU A 175 17.61 22.91 1.93
N SER A 176 16.50 23.57 2.25
CA SER A 176 15.84 23.47 3.55
C SER A 176 15.37 22.04 3.85
N VAL A 177 14.76 21.34 2.88
CA VAL A 177 14.38 19.93 3.06
C VAL A 177 15.61 19.05 3.31
N GLN A 178 16.67 19.23 2.53
CA GLN A 178 17.95 18.54 2.73
C GLN A 178 18.55 18.79 4.12
N ASN A 179 18.48 20.04 4.60
CA ASN A 179 18.92 20.41 5.94
C ASN A 179 18.06 19.73 7.01
N GLY A 180 16.74 19.67 6.82
CA GLY A 180 15.83 18.94 7.70
C GLY A 180 16.19 17.45 7.83
N ILE A 181 16.60 16.82 6.73
CA ILE A 181 17.11 15.44 6.73
C ILE A 181 18.37 15.30 7.57
N MET A 182 19.33 16.22 7.44
CA MET A 182 20.58 16.17 8.22
C MET A 182 20.31 16.36 9.71
N VAL A 183 19.39 17.25 10.07
CA VAL A 183 19.00 17.48 11.47
C VAL A 183 18.31 16.26 12.09
N THR A 184 17.51 15.53 11.31
CA THR A 184 16.71 14.40 11.82
C THR A 184 17.41 13.04 11.72
N ARG A 185 18.25 12.83 10.70
CA ARG A 185 18.87 11.54 10.39
C ARG A 185 20.36 11.45 10.76
N ALA A 186 21.04 12.57 11.03
CA ALA A 186 22.44 12.50 11.45
C ALA A 186 22.59 11.85 12.84
N SER A 187 23.65 11.06 13.00
CA SER A 187 23.93 10.38 14.27
C SER A 187 24.50 11.31 15.34
N ARG A 188 25.22 12.36 14.92
CA ARG A 188 25.79 13.38 15.81
C ARG A 188 24.80 14.54 15.96
N TYR A 189 24.87 15.23 17.09
CA TYR A 189 24.00 16.36 17.36
C TYR A 189 24.26 17.52 16.38
N PRO A 190 23.20 18.12 15.81
CA PRO A 190 23.36 19.16 14.80
C PRO A 190 23.67 20.54 15.40
N VAL A 191 24.59 21.25 14.77
CA VAL A 191 24.83 22.69 14.95
C VAL A 191 24.32 23.42 13.71
N LEU A 192 23.30 24.24 13.89
CA LEU A 192 22.60 25.00 12.87
C LEU A 192 23.27 26.36 12.71
N VAL A 193 23.88 26.62 11.56
CA VAL A 193 24.36 27.95 11.17
C VAL A 193 23.17 28.73 10.63
N ASP A 194 22.51 29.50 11.48
CA ASP A 194 21.19 30.07 11.22
C ASP A 194 21.14 31.56 11.61
N PRO A 195 21.77 32.44 10.81
CA PRO A 195 21.79 33.88 11.09
C PRO A 195 20.39 34.52 11.06
N GLN A 196 19.43 33.93 10.33
CA GLN A 196 18.07 34.42 10.21
C GLN A 196 17.09 33.82 11.24
N GLY A 197 17.47 32.76 11.96
CA GLY A 197 16.66 32.13 12.99
C GLY A 197 15.52 31.24 12.46
N GLN A 198 15.56 30.81 11.19
CA GLN A 198 14.53 29.95 10.59
C GLN A 198 14.60 28.52 11.11
N GLY A 199 15.80 27.93 11.12
CA GLY A 199 16.04 26.58 11.66
C GLY A 199 15.73 26.50 13.15
N ARG A 200 16.11 27.55 13.91
CA ARG A 200 15.76 27.70 15.34
C ARG A 200 14.25 27.64 15.57
N GLN A 201 13.48 28.40 14.80
CA GLN A 201 12.01 28.43 14.94
C GLN A 201 11.40 27.07 14.57
N TRP A 202 11.88 26.44 13.49
CA TRP A 202 11.42 25.13 13.08
C TRP A 202 11.66 24.06 14.15
N VAL A 203 12.86 23.99 14.73
CA VAL A 203 13.17 23.05 15.82
C VAL A 203 12.30 23.29 17.06
N GLN A 204 12.03 24.56 17.40
CA GLN A 204 11.13 24.92 18.50
C GLN A 204 9.71 24.39 18.28
N ASN A 205 9.15 24.61 17.09
CA ASN A 205 7.81 24.13 16.75
C ASN A 205 7.75 22.60 16.69
N ARG A 206 8.78 21.97 16.12
CA ARG A 206 8.85 20.51 15.95
C ARG A 206 8.91 19.76 17.28
N GLU A 207 9.69 20.26 18.24
CA GLU A 207 9.91 19.62 19.54
C GLU A 207 9.03 20.23 20.66
N GLU A 208 8.03 21.05 20.30
CA GLU A 208 7.11 21.70 21.25
C GLU A 208 6.34 20.66 22.09
N ALA A 209 5.77 19.64 21.43
CA ALA A 209 5.06 18.55 22.09
C ALA A 209 5.96 17.72 23.04
N ASN A 210 7.27 17.71 22.75
CA ASN A 210 8.28 16.99 23.55
C ASN A 210 8.88 17.85 24.68
N GLN A 211 8.34 19.05 24.91
CA GLN A 211 8.78 19.98 25.97
C GLN A 211 10.24 20.43 25.80
N LEU A 212 10.61 20.86 24.59
CA LEU A 212 11.94 21.41 24.28
C LEU A 212 12.38 22.47 25.29
N LYS A 213 13.55 22.25 25.89
CA LYS A 213 14.18 23.23 26.78
C LYS A 213 15.14 24.12 25.99
N VAL A 214 14.85 25.42 25.93
CA VAL A 214 15.73 26.41 25.30
C VAL A 214 16.60 27.08 26.35
N THR A 215 17.92 27.14 26.12
CA THR A 215 18.91 27.75 27.02
C THR A 215 20.07 28.36 26.22
N GLN A 216 20.91 29.14 26.88
CA GLN A 216 22.19 29.64 26.35
C GLN A 216 23.35 29.17 27.26
N LEU A 217 24.56 29.09 26.71
CA LEU A 217 25.74 28.68 27.49
C LEU A 217 26.04 29.61 28.68
N GLY A 218 25.69 30.90 28.56
CA GLY A 218 25.86 31.89 29.62
C GLY A 218 24.83 31.81 30.76
N ASP A 219 23.80 30.96 30.65
CA ASP A 219 22.75 30.87 31.65
C ASP A 219 23.26 30.21 32.94
N LYS A 220 23.01 30.86 34.09
CA LYS A 220 23.41 30.32 35.41
C LYS A 220 22.83 28.93 35.70
N GLN A 221 21.68 28.62 35.11
CA GLN A 221 20.98 27.34 35.28
C GLN A 221 21.28 26.33 34.16
N PHE A 222 22.19 26.64 33.23
CA PHE A 222 22.50 25.79 32.08
C PHE A 222 22.84 24.35 32.49
N ARG A 223 23.77 24.18 33.45
CA ARG A 223 24.20 22.85 33.92
C ARG A 223 23.05 22.06 34.53
N LEU A 224 22.26 22.68 35.40
CA LEU A 224 21.09 22.03 36.01
C LEU A 224 20.07 21.63 34.95
N ALA A 225 19.79 22.51 33.99
CA ALA A 225 18.87 22.21 32.89
C ALA A 225 19.39 21.06 32.01
N LEU A 226 20.71 20.99 31.77
CA LEU A 226 21.34 19.91 31.00
C LEU A 226 21.19 18.58 31.73
N GLU A 227 21.48 18.56 33.04
CA GLU A 227 21.30 17.37 33.89
C GLU A 227 19.85 16.87 33.87
N ASP A 228 18.88 17.77 34.05
CA ASP A 228 17.45 17.44 34.01
C ASP A 228 17.04 16.90 32.63
N CYS A 229 17.49 17.53 31.54
CA CYS A 229 17.13 17.08 30.19
C CYS A 229 17.73 15.72 29.86
N LEU A 230 18.97 15.44 30.29
CA LEU A 230 19.61 14.13 30.12
C LEU A 230 18.88 13.04 30.92
N ALA A 231 18.54 13.32 32.19
CA ALA A 231 17.86 12.38 33.06
C ALA A 231 16.44 12.06 32.59
N PHE A 232 15.66 13.09 32.24
CA PHE A 232 14.27 12.92 31.81
C PHE A 232 14.10 12.69 30.30
N GLY A 233 15.20 12.72 29.54
CA GLY A 233 15.17 12.50 28.08
C GLY A 233 14.42 13.58 27.32
N LYS A 234 14.43 14.83 27.80
CA LYS A 234 13.80 15.99 27.15
C LYS A 234 14.75 16.61 26.13
N PRO A 235 14.27 17.03 24.96
CA PRO A 235 15.13 17.69 23.99
C PRO A 235 15.59 19.05 24.52
N MET A 236 16.81 19.45 24.18
CA MET A 236 17.42 20.73 24.55
C MET A 236 17.92 21.47 23.31
N LEU A 237 17.67 22.78 23.25
CA LEU A 237 18.18 23.71 22.24
C LEU A 237 19.09 24.75 22.91
N ILE A 238 20.36 24.75 22.53
CA ILE A 238 21.34 25.76 22.96
C ILE A 238 21.42 26.85 21.89
N GLU A 239 21.10 28.08 22.29
CA GLU A 239 21.11 29.24 21.41
C GLU A 239 22.43 30.02 21.45
N ASN A 240 22.74 30.64 20.30
CA ASN A 240 23.84 31.60 20.13
C ASN A 240 25.22 31.04 20.53
N ILE A 241 25.51 29.82 20.09
CA ILE A 241 26.84 29.26 20.23
C ILE A 241 27.82 30.05 19.36
N GLU A 242 28.98 30.33 19.92
CA GLU A 242 30.09 31.01 19.23
C GLU A 242 30.96 29.96 18.50
N GLU A 243 32.27 30.16 18.41
CA GLU A 243 33.18 29.23 17.72
C GLU A 243 33.62 28.05 18.62
N GLU A 244 33.42 28.18 19.93
CA GLU A 244 33.74 27.17 20.94
C GLU A 244 32.49 26.76 21.73
N LEU A 245 32.42 25.47 22.08
CA LEU A 245 31.44 24.92 23.03
C LEU A 245 32.08 24.74 24.40
N ASP A 246 31.27 24.84 25.46
CA ASP A 246 31.74 24.51 26.81
C ASP A 246 32.17 23.02 26.84
N PRO A 247 33.43 22.71 27.24
CA PRO A 247 33.94 21.33 27.33
C PRO A 247 33.10 20.40 28.22
N VAL A 248 32.26 20.94 29.11
CA VAL A 248 31.27 20.15 29.86
C VAL A 248 30.33 19.35 28.95
N LEU A 249 30.13 19.78 27.70
CA LEU A 249 29.31 19.09 26.71
C LEU A 249 30.02 17.92 26.02
N ASP A 250 31.35 17.84 26.05
CA ASP A 250 32.11 16.81 25.32
C ASP A 250 31.66 15.38 25.63
N PRO A 251 31.41 14.98 26.91
CA PRO A 251 30.89 13.65 27.23
C PRO A 251 29.54 13.33 26.57
N VAL A 252 28.69 14.35 26.38
CA VAL A 252 27.39 14.21 25.74
C VAL A 252 27.54 14.16 24.22
N LEU A 253 28.33 15.06 23.63
CA LEU A 253 28.56 15.13 22.19
C LEU A 253 29.24 13.87 21.65
N GLU A 254 30.23 13.36 22.37
CA GLU A 254 30.95 12.12 22.04
C GLU A 254 30.16 10.86 22.42
N ARG A 255 28.99 11.00 23.07
CA ARG A 255 28.19 9.89 23.62
C ARG A 255 29.03 8.92 24.46
N ARG A 256 29.86 9.45 25.37
CA ARG A 256 30.66 8.67 26.33
C ARG A 256 29.77 8.12 27.45
N LEU A 257 28.90 7.18 27.08
CA LEU A 257 27.93 6.55 27.97
C LEU A 257 28.57 5.34 28.66
N VAL A 258 28.41 5.26 29.98
CA VAL A 258 28.83 4.12 30.80
C VAL A 258 27.58 3.39 31.28
N ARG A 259 27.53 2.08 31.04
CA ARG A 259 26.42 1.25 31.51
C ARG A 259 26.58 0.96 32.99
N LYS A 260 25.64 1.41 33.83
CA LYS A 260 25.56 1.03 35.25
C LYS A 260 24.27 0.28 35.51
N GLY A 261 24.38 -1.05 35.64
CA GLY A 261 23.22 -1.92 35.81
C GLY A 261 22.33 -1.93 34.55
N LYS A 262 21.09 -1.45 34.71
CA LYS A 262 20.11 -1.36 33.61
C LYS A 262 20.06 0.02 32.93
N SER A 263 20.66 1.04 33.52
CA SER A 263 20.63 2.41 33.01
C SER A 263 21.94 2.81 32.36
N TRP A 264 21.86 3.74 31.42
CA TRP A 264 23.02 4.45 30.87
C TRP A 264 23.30 5.68 31.71
N VAL A 265 24.57 6.01 31.89
CA VAL A 265 25.01 7.15 32.70
C VAL A 265 26.09 7.90 31.94
N VAL A 266 26.08 9.22 32.00
CA VAL A 266 27.10 10.09 31.43
C VAL A 266 27.80 10.86 32.54
N GLN A 267 29.13 10.94 32.48
CA GLN A 267 29.93 11.72 33.41
C GLN A 267 29.98 13.18 32.94
N LEU A 268 29.32 14.09 33.66
CA LEU A 268 29.40 15.52 33.44
C LEU A 268 30.32 16.14 34.49
N ALA A 269 31.57 16.41 34.11
CA ALA A 269 32.60 16.89 35.02
C ALA A 269 32.72 16.01 36.29
N ASP A 270 32.30 16.53 37.44
CA ASP A 270 32.34 15.89 38.75
C ASP A 270 31.08 15.07 39.10
N LYS A 271 30.03 15.11 38.26
CA LYS A 271 28.74 14.46 38.53
C LYS A 271 28.40 13.37 37.52
N GLU A 272 27.85 12.26 38.02
CA GLU A 272 27.22 11.23 37.20
C GLU A 272 25.74 11.52 37.02
N VAL A 273 25.28 11.48 35.77
CA VAL A 273 23.90 11.80 35.40
C VAL A 273 23.32 10.66 34.58
N ASP A 274 22.13 10.22 34.94
CA ASP A 274 21.40 9.21 34.17
C ASP A 274 21.11 9.73 32.77
N PHE A 275 21.30 8.87 31.76
CA PHE A 275 21.06 9.19 30.37
C PHE A 275 19.86 8.40 29.85
N THR A 276 18.90 9.13 29.29
CA THR A 276 17.73 8.55 28.62
C THR A 276 17.85 8.71 27.10
N ASP A 277 17.65 7.61 26.37
CA ASP A 277 17.85 7.52 24.91
C ASP A 277 16.96 8.47 24.09
N THR A 278 15.87 9.01 24.65
CA THR A 278 15.01 9.99 23.99
C THR A 278 15.61 11.40 23.96
N PHE A 279 16.70 11.66 24.69
CA PHE A 279 17.36 12.95 24.73
C PHE A 279 17.92 13.35 23.36
N LYS A 280 17.63 14.59 22.95
CA LYS A 280 18.20 15.21 21.75
C LYS A 280 18.78 16.57 22.09
N LEU A 281 19.93 16.88 21.51
CA LEU A 281 20.57 18.18 21.62
C LEU A 281 20.59 18.86 20.26
N PHE A 282 20.17 20.13 20.24
CA PHE A 282 20.25 21.01 19.09
C PHE A 282 21.07 22.23 19.49
N CYS A 283 21.89 22.71 18.56
CA CYS A 283 22.74 23.86 18.74
C CYS A 283 22.47 24.86 17.63
N THR A 284 22.41 26.15 17.92
CA THR A 284 22.25 27.21 16.89
C THR A 284 23.31 28.29 17.06
N THR A 285 23.79 28.82 15.94
CA THR A 285 24.64 30.00 15.90
C THR A 285 24.06 31.06 14.97
N ARG A 286 24.20 32.32 15.36
CA ARG A 286 23.84 33.48 14.52
C ARG A 286 25.03 34.00 13.70
N LEU A 287 26.23 33.45 13.92
CA LEU A 287 27.40 33.81 13.13
C LEU A 287 27.20 33.29 11.71
N PRO A 288 27.24 34.15 10.67
CA PRO A 288 27.05 33.70 9.29
C PRO A 288 28.15 32.78 8.77
N ASN A 289 29.37 32.93 9.31
CA ASN A 289 30.53 32.13 8.92
C ASN A 289 31.39 31.81 10.16
N PRO A 290 30.96 30.87 11.00
CA PRO A 290 31.69 30.49 12.21
C PRO A 290 32.93 29.67 11.85
N HIS A 291 34.08 29.99 12.45
CA HIS A 291 35.29 29.18 12.30
C HIS A 291 35.36 28.09 13.38
N PHE A 292 34.59 27.02 13.20
CA PHE A 292 34.64 25.88 14.10
C PHE A 292 35.99 25.16 14.04
N THR A 293 36.50 24.74 15.19
CA THR A 293 37.71 23.94 15.27
C THR A 293 37.48 22.55 14.65
N PRO A 294 38.52 21.92 14.07
CA PRO A 294 38.40 20.56 13.53
C PRO A 294 37.92 19.55 14.58
N GLU A 295 38.27 19.77 15.85
CA GLU A 295 37.79 18.96 16.98
C GLU A 295 36.27 19.08 17.14
N LEU A 296 35.73 20.29 17.14
CA LEU A 296 34.29 20.50 17.26
C LEU A 296 33.54 19.93 16.04
N SER A 297 34.02 20.20 14.82
CA SER A 297 33.42 19.67 13.58
C SER A 297 33.46 18.13 13.49
N ALA A 298 34.38 17.47 14.20
CA ALA A 298 34.40 16.01 14.30
C ALA A 298 33.32 15.47 15.24
N LYS A 299 32.98 16.21 16.32
CA LYS A 299 32.00 15.79 17.33
C LYS A 299 30.54 16.08 16.95
N VAL A 300 30.29 17.13 16.17
CA VAL A 300 28.95 17.59 15.80
C VAL A 300 28.68 17.48 14.29
N THR A 301 27.42 17.55 13.90
CA THR A 301 27.03 17.72 12.49
C THR A 301 26.73 19.19 12.24
N VAL A 302 27.59 19.89 11.50
CA VAL A 302 27.32 21.28 11.12
C VAL A 302 26.37 21.31 9.94
N VAL A 303 25.28 22.05 10.03
CA VAL A 303 24.27 22.21 8.97
C VAL A 303 24.09 23.69 8.67
N ASP A 304 24.35 24.08 7.42
CA ASP A 304 24.21 25.46 6.97
C ASP A 304 22.74 25.79 6.66
N PHE A 305 22.10 26.58 7.52
CA PHE A 305 20.75 27.11 7.37
C PHE A 305 20.73 28.55 6.83
N THR A 306 21.86 29.05 6.34
CA THR A 306 21.93 30.39 5.75
C THR A 306 21.00 30.48 4.54
N VAL A 307 20.09 31.46 4.57
CA VAL A 307 19.17 31.72 3.46
C VAL A 307 19.95 32.12 2.21
N THR A 308 19.82 31.32 1.14
CA THR A 308 20.41 31.62 -0.17
C THR A 308 19.45 32.46 -1.02
N MET A 309 19.97 33.19 -2.01
CA MET A 309 19.13 33.97 -2.94
C MET A 309 18.12 33.08 -3.68
N ALA A 310 18.57 31.93 -4.20
CA ALA A 310 17.72 30.96 -4.87
C ALA A 310 16.66 30.36 -3.93
N GLY A 311 17.05 30.01 -2.69
CA GLY A 311 16.10 29.52 -1.70
C GLY A 311 15.04 30.57 -1.33
N LEU A 312 15.43 31.83 -1.19
CA LEU A 312 14.49 32.92 -0.95
C LEU A 312 13.55 33.15 -2.14
N GLU A 313 14.07 33.06 -3.37
CA GLU A 313 13.26 33.14 -4.60
C GLU A 313 12.22 32.03 -4.64
N ASP A 314 12.61 30.77 -4.38
CA ASP A 314 11.68 29.63 -4.32
C ASP A 314 10.61 29.80 -3.23
N GLN A 315 11.01 30.29 -2.05
CA GLN A 315 10.09 30.57 -0.94
C GLN A 315 9.07 31.66 -1.30
N LEU A 316 9.53 32.75 -1.93
CA LEU A 316 8.66 33.84 -2.36
C LEU A 316 7.77 33.43 -3.53
N LEU A 317 8.29 32.65 -4.47
CA LEU A 317 7.54 32.09 -5.59
C LEU A 317 6.42 31.18 -5.08
N GLY A 318 6.69 30.30 -4.11
CA GLY A 318 5.66 29.47 -3.48
C GLY A 318 4.55 30.32 -2.84
N LYS A 319 4.90 31.37 -2.10
CA LYS A 319 3.93 32.31 -1.51
C LYS A 319 3.15 33.11 -2.57
N LEU A 320 3.80 33.47 -3.68
CA LEU A 320 3.17 34.19 -4.77
C LEU A 320 2.18 33.31 -5.51
N ILE A 321 2.54 32.06 -5.83
CA ILE A 321 1.66 31.08 -6.47
C ILE A 321 0.41 30.85 -5.62
N LEU A 322 0.57 30.70 -4.30
CA LEU A 322 -0.56 30.56 -3.37
C LEU A 322 -1.53 31.75 -3.40
N LYS A 323 -1.04 32.95 -3.71
CA LYS A 323 -1.89 34.16 -3.80
C LYS A 323 -2.45 34.41 -5.19
N GLU A 324 -1.63 34.32 -6.22
CA GLU A 324 -1.99 34.69 -7.60
C GLU A 324 -2.67 33.55 -8.36
N LYS A 325 -2.35 32.29 -8.03
CA LYS A 325 -2.86 31.09 -8.73
C LYS A 325 -3.42 30.08 -7.74
N HIS A 326 -4.19 30.56 -6.76
CA HIS A 326 -4.81 29.70 -5.74
C HIS A 326 -5.58 28.53 -6.36
N GLU A 327 -6.38 28.76 -7.40
CA GLU A 327 -7.15 27.70 -8.08
C GLU A 327 -6.26 26.59 -8.64
N LEU A 328 -5.08 26.92 -9.17
CA LEU A 328 -4.16 25.93 -9.74
C LEU A 328 -3.48 25.11 -8.65
N GLU A 329 -3.14 25.74 -7.53
CA GLU A 329 -2.55 25.04 -6.38
C GLU A 329 -3.58 24.15 -5.69
N GLU A 330 -4.84 24.59 -5.59
CA GLU A 330 -5.96 23.79 -5.09
C GLU A 330 -6.20 22.57 -5.99
N GLN A 331 -6.19 22.73 -7.31
CA GLN A 331 -6.25 21.61 -8.25
C GLN A 331 -5.08 20.66 -8.11
N ARG A 332 -3.85 21.18 -7.95
CA ARG A 332 -2.66 20.36 -7.75
C ARG A 332 -2.76 19.55 -6.45
N GLN A 333 -3.19 20.18 -5.36
CA GLN A 333 -3.35 19.53 -4.07
C GLN A 333 -4.44 18.46 -4.12
N ALA A 334 -5.61 18.76 -4.69
CA ALA A 334 -6.68 17.79 -4.88
C ALA A 334 -6.21 16.57 -5.70
N LEU A 335 -5.42 16.80 -6.76
CA LEU A 335 -4.88 15.72 -7.57
C LEU A 335 -3.83 14.88 -6.82
N LEU A 336 -2.99 15.50 -5.99
CA LEU A 336 -2.04 14.77 -5.14
C LEU A 336 -2.75 13.92 -4.08
N GLU A 337 -3.78 14.46 -3.43
CA GLU A 337 -4.62 13.73 -2.47
C GLU A 337 -5.34 12.57 -3.16
N GLU A 338 -5.88 12.79 -4.35
CA GLU A 338 -6.52 11.75 -5.16
C GLU A 338 -5.51 10.63 -5.51
N VAL A 339 -4.32 10.97 -6.00
CA VAL A 339 -3.24 10.02 -6.31
C VAL A 339 -2.83 9.21 -5.06
N GLN A 340 -2.68 9.85 -3.91
CA GLN A 340 -2.35 9.17 -2.65
C GLN A 340 -3.49 8.24 -2.21
N SER A 341 -4.74 8.69 -2.31
CA SER A 341 -5.92 7.89 -2.00
C SER A 341 -6.01 6.63 -2.88
N TYR A 342 -5.69 6.77 -4.18
CA TYR A 342 -5.65 5.65 -5.12
C TYR A 342 -4.52 4.68 -4.80
N LYS A 343 -3.31 5.17 -4.51
CA LYS A 343 -2.18 4.32 -4.09
C LYS A 343 -2.54 3.51 -2.85
N LYS A 344 -3.17 4.15 -1.85
CA LYS A 344 -3.64 3.46 -0.64
C LYS A 344 -4.70 2.41 -0.95
N LYS A 345 -5.68 2.75 -1.80
CA LYS A 345 -6.76 1.84 -2.20
C LYS A 345 -6.24 0.63 -2.96
N ILE A 346 -5.27 0.81 -3.85
CA ILE A 346 -4.62 -0.30 -4.58
C ILE A 346 -3.93 -1.24 -3.61
N LYS A 347 -3.11 -0.70 -2.69
CA LYS A 347 -2.43 -1.51 -1.69
C LYS A 347 -3.43 -2.28 -0.80
N GLN A 348 -4.52 -1.64 -0.39
CA GLN A 348 -5.58 -2.29 0.38
C GLN A 348 -6.26 -3.42 -0.39
N LEU A 349 -6.54 -3.22 -1.69
CA LEU A 349 -7.13 -4.25 -2.55
C LEU A 349 -6.15 -5.40 -2.81
N GLU A 350 -4.86 -5.12 -2.91
CA GLU A 350 -3.81 -6.13 -3.00
C GLU A 350 -3.71 -6.96 -1.71
N ASP A 351 -3.71 -6.30 -0.55
CA ASP A 351 -3.66 -6.97 0.76
C ASP A 351 -4.92 -7.83 0.98
N ASP A 352 -6.12 -7.34 0.61
CA ASP A 352 -7.37 -8.11 0.69
C ASP A 352 -7.35 -9.31 -0.27
N LEU A 353 -6.87 -9.12 -1.51
CA LEU A 353 -6.71 -10.21 -2.47
C LEU A 353 -5.78 -11.30 -1.92
N LEU A 354 -4.61 -10.90 -1.38
CA LEU A 354 -3.62 -11.83 -0.84
C LEU A 354 -4.18 -12.58 0.37
N PHE A 355 -4.88 -11.88 1.27
CA PHE A 355 -5.54 -12.46 2.44
C PHE A 355 -6.60 -13.49 2.05
N ARG A 356 -7.42 -13.20 1.04
CA ARG A 356 -8.45 -14.13 0.56
C ARG A 356 -7.85 -15.35 -0.12
N LEU A 357 -6.83 -15.17 -0.96
CA LEU A 357 -6.10 -16.29 -1.55
C LEU A 357 -5.48 -17.19 -0.48
N SER A 358 -4.88 -16.62 0.57
CA SER A 358 -4.25 -17.41 1.65
C SER A 358 -5.25 -18.12 2.56
N ASN A 359 -6.42 -17.53 2.78
CA ASN A 359 -7.43 -18.05 3.72
C ASN A 359 -8.57 -18.82 3.05
N SER A 360 -8.60 -18.88 1.72
CA SER A 360 -9.57 -19.70 0.99
C SER A 360 -9.39 -21.18 1.35
N GLN A 361 -10.31 -21.72 2.14
CA GLN A 361 -10.41 -23.15 2.42
C GLN A 361 -11.50 -23.75 1.52
N GLY A 362 -11.09 -24.47 0.48
CA GLY A 362 -12.02 -25.14 -0.44
C GLY A 362 -11.86 -24.75 -1.91
N ASN A 363 -12.94 -24.87 -2.68
CA ASN A 363 -12.93 -24.58 -4.11
C ASN A 363 -13.02 -23.07 -4.36
N LEU A 364 -11.91 -22.48 -4.83
CA LEU A 364 -11.77 -21.05 -5.14
C LEU A 364 -12.82 -20.53 -6.14
N LEU A 365 -13.35 -21.42 -6.98
CA LEU A 365 -14.33 -21.09 -8.02
C LEU A 365 -15.73 -20.76 -7.48
N ASP A 366 -16.03 -21.18 -6.24
CA ASP A 366 -17.31 -20.94 -5.61
C ASP A 366 -17.31 -19.64 -4.78
N ASP A 367 -16.14 -19.01 -4.60
CA ASP A 367 -16.00 -17.71 -3.92
C ASP A 367 -16.27 -16.56 -4.91
N THR A 368 -17.55 -16.22 -5.04
CA THR A 368 -17.98 -15.09 -5.89
C THR A 368 -17.37 -13.76 -5.47
N GLN A 369 -17.06 -13.59 -4.18
CA GLN A 369 -16.51 -12.34 -3.68
C GLN A 369 -15.06 -12.15 -4.12
N LEU A 370 -14.28 -13.22 -4.28
CA LEU A 370 -12.92 -13.15 -4.81
C LEU A 370 -12.90 -12.64 -6.26
N ILE A 371 -13.85 -13.11 -7.08
CA ILE A 371 -14.00 -12.68 -8.48
C ILE A 371 -14.34 -11.18 -8.54
N ASP A 372 -15.21 -10.71 -7.67
CA ASP A 372 -15.58 -9.29 -7.58
C ASP A 372 -14.39 -8.41 -7.17
N VAL A 373 -13.62 -8.82 -6.15
CA VAL A 373 -12.40 -8.10 -5.72
C VAL A 373 -11.38 -8.06 -6.86
N LEU A 374 -11.12 -9.18 -7.53
CA LEU A 374 -10.21 -9.25 -8.69
C LEU A 374 -10.61 -8.28 -9.81
N ALA A 375 -11.91 -8.20 -10.13
CA ALA A 375 -12.41 -7.28 -11.14
C ALA A 375 -12.19 -5.81 -10.73
N VAL A 376 -12.45 -5.46 -9.47
CA VAL A 376 -12.24 -4.12 -8.92
C VAL A 376 -10.76 -3.75 -8.88
N THR A 377 -9.88 -4.66 -8.45
CA THR A 377 -8.42 -4.45 -8.42
C THR A 377 -7.88 -4.17 -9.81
N LYS A 378 -8.28 -4.97 -10.80
CA LYS A 378 -7.86 -4.78 -12.20
C LYS A 378 -8.30 -3.44 -12.78
N GLN A 379 -9.55 -3.04 -12.55
CA GLN A 379 -10.04 -1.73 -13.01
C GLN A 379 -9.29 -0.59 -12.33
N THR A 380 -9.11 -0.67 -11.01
CA THR A 380 -8.44 0.38 -10.22
C THR A 380 -6.97 0.54 -10.65
N ALA A 381 -6.27 -0.57 -10.93
CA ALA A 381 -4.88 -0.55 -11.39
C ALA A 381 -4.69 0.07 -12.79
N GLN A 382 -5.70 0.01 -13.66
CA GLN A 382 -5.66 0.63 -14.99
C GLN A 382 -5.88 2.16 -14.96
N VAL A 383 -6.54 2.68 -13.94
CA VAL A 383 -6.84 4.12 -13.81
C VAL A 383 -5.59 4.92 -13.43
N THR A 384 -4.71 4.37 -12.58
CA THR A 384 -3.52 5.07 -12.06
C THR A 384 -2.53 5.56 -13.12
N PRO A 385 -2.13 4.77 -14.15
CA PRO A 385 -1.24 5.28 -15.19
C PRO A 385 -1.86 6.42 -16.01
N GLY A 386 -3.19 6.53 -16.09
CA GLY A 386 -3.88 7.65 -16.76
C GLY A 386 -3.82 8.97 -15.99
N VAL A 387 -3.76 8.92 -14.65
CA VAL A 387 -3.66 10.11 -13.78
C VAL A 387 -2.21 10.60 -13.67
N VAL A 388 -1.23 9.69 -13.74
CA VAL A 388 0.21 10.03 -13.73
C VAL A 388 0.70 10.47 -15.13
N GLY A 389 -0.06 10.16 -16.19
CA GLY A 389 0.30 10.38 -17.59
C GLY A 389 -0.27 11.63 -18.26
N LEU A 390 -0.13 12.83 -17.67
CA LEU A 390 -0.29 14.13 -18.36
C LEU A 390 0.76 15.16 -17.84
N PRO A 391 1.21 16.11 -18.67
CA PRO A 391 2.63 16.29 -18.96
C PRO A 391 3.37 17.28 -18.04
N GLY A 392 4.38 16.78 -17.32
CA GLY A 392 5.45 17.59 -16.71
C GLY A 392 6.44 18.17 -17.73
N GLY A 393 5.95 18.81 -18.78
CA GLY A 393 6.82 19.30 -19.86
C GLY A 393 6.10 20.11 -20.91
N LYS A 394 5.42 21.21 -20.52
CA LYS A 394 4.98 22.32 -21.42
C LYS A 394 4.41 23.49 -20.60
N LEU A 395 5.15 23.98 -19.62
CA LEU A 395 4.76 25.22 -18.91
C LEU A 395 5.97 26.03 -18.43
N CYS A 396 7.01 26.12 -19.25
CA CYS A 396 8.07 27.14 -19.12
C CYS A 396 8.54 27.55 -20.53
N ARG A 397 7.74 28.38 -21.21
CA ARG A 397 8.12 29.30 -22.31
C ARG A 397 6.84 29.96 -22.86
N ALA A 398 6.33 30.94 -22.13
CA ALA A 398 5.49 32.02 -22.66
C ALA A 398 5.44 33.10 -21.57
N GLY A 399 6.02 34.26 -21.86
CA GLY A 399 6.22 35.37 -20.93
C GLY A 399 7.65 35.86 -21.01
#